data_AF-A0A1G4UTP9-F1
#
_entry.id   AF-A0A1G4UTP9-F1
#
_cell.length_a   1.000
_cell.length_b   1.000
_cell.length_c   1.000
_cell.angle_alpha   90.00
_cell.angle_beta   90.00
_cell.angle_gamma   90.00
#
_symmetry.space_group_name_H-M   'P 1'
#
loop_
_entity.id
_entity.type
_entity.pdbx_description
1 polymer ?
#
loop_
_entity_poly.entity_id
_entity_poly.type
_entity_poly.pdbx_seq_one_letter_code
_entity_poly.pdbx_strand_id
1 'polypeptide(L)'
;MRLILGPEKSAINALRELHGQGEVRRITVLVAWARIAGVAYFLDMLGADSTKVHIVIGMAGAGTSAEALSYLRAHCGSVHLFHKHHRQTFHPKVYCFDGVGNPPDTARVLVGSSNLTGGGLFANFEASLRATLTPAAVDKDKQAWQSIVEAYDHLVASPFAEAIVSDERIQVLLEERYLSTEKSLRRRGRGDGEGAAKGSARRGKPEAPPPPLAVPKLPPPTKVFVDPTAASKPISPKAATSAASPTVLTAAPAPAFVADGTFFVRTLTANDVAKALGAQVGTFEPDLGIMARDQLPEFWGWPDKFKTVIHTKPREEWAARAIVFSTTRPAGVEIELMIWFREARLKTDDDPRPHAAEFRLRPGPKATFQSVLPAGFGVTSLVIIERLGNSEAYDFRLRIITQGEPEYDDYQSYLTTTRPGHRFGYGPDDTEG
;
A
#
# COMPACT_ATOMS: atom_id res chain seq x y z
N MET A 1 -32.00 1.70 -14.57
CA MET A 1 -30.53 1.76 -14.32
C MET A 1 -29.84 2.48 -15.46
N ARG A 2 -28.69 3.15 -15.21
CA ARG A 2 -27.92 3.88 -16.23
C ARG A 2 -26.43 3.80 -15.94
N LEU A 3 -25.60 3.50 -16.95
CA LEU A 3 -24.14 3.60 -16.84
C LEU A 3 -23.70 5.06 -16.91
N ILE A 4 -22.80 5.43 -16.02
CA ILE A 4 -22.13 6.73 -15.93
C ILE A 4 -20.65 6.51 -16.25
N LEU A 5 -20.12 7.29 -17.20
CA LEU A 5 -18.72 7.24 -17.61
C LEU A 5 -18.08 8.62 -17.37
N GLY A 6 -17.12 8.68 -16.45
CA GLY A 6 -16.29 9.86 -16.22
C GLY A 6 -15.18 10.00 -17.27
N PRO A 7 -14.61 11.21 -17.45
CA PRO A 7 -14.99 12.46 -16.79
C PRO A 7 -16.19 13.19 -17.44
N GLU A 8 -16.64 12.76 -18.63
CA GLU A 8 -17.72 13.42 -19.39
C GLU A 8 -19.04 13.53 -18.58
N LYS A 9 -19.41 12.45 -17.88
CA LYS A 9 -20.46 12.44 -16.86
C LYS A 9 -19.82 12.10 -15.53
N SER A 10 -19.38 13.12 -14.82
CA SER A 10 -18.67 12.97 -13.54
C SER A 10 -19.54 12.29 -12.47
N ALA A 11 -18.91 11.50 -11.60
CA ALA A 11 -19.61 10.82 -10.51
C ALA A 11 -20.26 11.81 -9.55
N ILE A 12 -19.62 12.97 -9.30
CA ILE A 12 -20.20 14.01 -8.43
C ILE A 12 -21.52 14.57 -8.98
N ASN A 13 -21.66 14.72 -10.30
CA ASN A 13 -22.92 15.18 -10.90
C ASN A 13 -24.00 14.11 -10.76
N ALA A 14 -23.64 12.83 -10.96
CA ALA A 14 -24.56 11.73 -10.73
C ALA A 14 -25.01 11.65 -9.26
N LEU A 15 -24.10 11.84 -8.30
CA LEU A 15 -24.41 11.90 -6.87
C LEU A 15 -25.33 13.07 -6.54
N ARG A 16 -25.07 14.26 -7.12
CA ARG A 16 -25.93 15.45 -6.96
C ARG A 16 -27.35 15.21 -7.50
N GLU A 17 -27.47 14.57 -8.66
CA GLU A 17 -28.77 14.20 -9.22
C GLU A 17 -29.51 13.18 -8.34
N LEU A 18 -28.81 12.18 -7.78
CA LEU A 18 -29.42 11.21 -6.87
C LEU A 18 -29.87 11.89 -5.57
N HIS A 19 -29.03 12.72 -4.96
CA HIS A 19 -29.37 13.46 -3.76
C HIS A 19 -30.61 14.36 -3.97
N GLY A 20 -30.70 15.05 -5.11
CA GLY A 20 -31.81 15.96 -5.45
C GLY A 20 -33.16 15.29 -5.78
N GLN A 21 -33.26 13.96 -5.83
CA GLN A 21 -34.48 13.23 -6.22
C GLN A 21 -35.52 13.04 -5.10
N GLY A 22 -35.37 13.74 -3.97
CA GLY A 22 -36.31 13.67 -2.85
C GLY A 22 -35.60 13.54 -1.50
N GLU A 23 -36.38 13.53 -0.43
CA GLU A 23 -35.87 13.48 0.94
C GLU A 23 -34.93 12.28 1.14
N VAL A 24 -33.82 12.53 1.84
CA VAL A 24 -32.82 11.52 2.20
C VAL A 24 -32.81 11.36 3.70
N ARG A 25 -32.99 10.14 4.19
CA ARG A 25 -32.93 9.80 5.62
C ARG A 25 -31.56 9.31 6.04
N ARG A 26 -30.91 8.53 5.17
CA ARG A 26 -29.60 7.92 5.42
C ARG A 26 -28.78 7.92 4.14
N ILE A 27 -27.50 8.22 4.27
CA ILE A 27 -26.53 8.11 3.18
C ILE A 27 -25.48 7.09 3.58
N THR A 28 -25.49 5.92 2.95
CA THR A 28 -24.50 4.88 3.20
C THR A 28 -23.39 4.98 2.15
N VAL A 29 -22.15 5.11 2.61
CA VAL A 29 -20.98 5.24 1.73
C VAL A 29 -19.96 4.17 2.09
N LEU A 30 -19.53 3.38 1.10
CA LEU A 30 -18.44 2.42 1.23
C LEU A 30 -17.39 2.79 0.19
N VAL A 31 -16.21 3.24 0.60
CA VAL A 31 -15.17 3.69 -0.34
C VAL A 31 -13.79 3.21 0.08
N ALA A 32 -12.98 2.83 -0.91
CA ALA A 32 -11.61 2.41 -0.64
C ALA A 32 -10.75 3.58 -0.13
N TRP A 33 -10.93 4.75 -0.74
CA TRP A 33 -10.02 5.89 -0.60
C TRP A 33 -10.79 7.21 -0.45
N ALA A 34 -10.30 8.07 0.45
CA ALA A 34 -10.83 9.41 0.67
C ALA A 34 -9.72 10.48 0.73
N ARG A 35 -9.79 11.48 -0.15
CA ARG A 35 -8.83 12.60 -0.22
C ARG A 35 -9.57 13.91 0.03
N ILE A 36 -8.91 14.92 0.63
CA ILE A 36 -9.61 16.09 1.17
C ILE A 36 -10.46 16.81 0.12
N ALA A 37 -9.96 16.88 -1.12
CA ALA A 37 -10.68 17.50 -2.21
C ALA A 37 -12.02 16.79 -2.47
N GLY A 38 -12.01 15.46 -2.63
CA GLY A 38 -13.22 14.70 -2.91
C GLY A 38 -14.22 14.75 -1.77
N VAL A 39 -13.73 14.62 -0.52
CA VAL A 39 -14.55 14.75 0.68
C VAL A 39 -15.26 16.09 0.74
N ALA A 40 -14.53 17.18 0.58
CA ALA A 40 -15.12 18.49 0.75
C ALA A 40 -16.18 18.81 -0.32
N TYR A 41 -15.98 18.38 -1.57
CA TYR A 41 -17.04 18.48 -2.60
C TYR A 41 -18.27 17.68 -2.27
N PHE A 42 -18.06 16.45 -1.80
CA PHE A 42 -19.15 15.57 -1.46
C PHE A 42 -19.98 16.17 -0.33
N LEU A 43 -19.35 16.63 0.74
CA LEU A 43 -20.06 17.24 1.87
C LEU A 43 -20.71 18.58 1.53
N ASP A 44 -20.04 19.43 0.73
CA ASP A 44 -20.63 20.68 0.21
C ASP A 44 -21.90 20.42 -0.61
N MET A 45 -21.87 19.40 -1.47
CA MET A 45 -23.02 18.99 -2.27
C MET A 45 -24.19 18.51 -1.40
N LEU A 46 -23.93 17.85 -0.28
CA LEU A 46 -24.96 17.37 0.65
C LEU A 46 -25.51 18.48 1.57
N GLY A 47 -24.73 19.52 1.86
CA GLY A 47 -25.11 20.55 2.82
C GLY A 47 -25.46 19.96 4.19
N ALA A 48 -26.63 20.31 4.73
CA ALA A 48 -27.09 19.83 6.05
C ALA A 48 -27.25 18.30 6.12
N ASP A 49 -27.45 17.63 4.98
CA ASP A 49 -27.57 16.17 4.93
C ASP A 49 -26.22 15.45 5.13
N SER A 50 -25.09 16.17 5.24
CA SER A 50 -23.80 15.59 5.59
C SER A 50 -23.87 14.77 6.87
N THR A 51 -24.66 15.22 7.84
CA THR A 51 -24.87 14.54 9.14
C THR A 51 -25.57 13.18 9.01
N LYS A 52 -26.23 12.92 7.88
CA LYS A 52 -26.90 11.65 7.56
C LYS A 52 -25.95 10.64 6.91
N VAL A 53 -24.69 11.01 6.70
CA VAL A 53 -23.66 10.14 6.11
C VAL A 53 -23.13 9.16 7.15
N HIS A 54 -23.20 7.89 6.79
CA HIS A 54 -22.60 6.77 7.49
C HIS A 54 -21.62 6.09 6.56
N ILE A 55 -20.33 6.20 6.87
CA ILE A 55 -19.27 5.86 5.93
C ILE A 55 -18.29 4.84 6.52
N VAL A 56 -17.91 3.87 5.69
CA VAL A 56 -16.79 2.96 5.92
C VAL A 56 -15.72 3.25 4.86
N ILE A 57 -14.49 3.51 5.31
CA ILE A 57 -13.39 3.97 4.47
C ILE A 57 -12.21 3.02 4.61
N GLY A 58 -11.60 2.64 3.49
CA GLY A 58 -10.34 1.92 3.48
C GLY A 58 -9.14 2.85 3.67
N MET A 59 -7.96 2.25 3.82
CA MET A 59 -6.71 3.00 4.02
C MET A 59 -5.50 2.40 3.30
N ALA A 60 -5.71 1.34 2.52
CA ALA A 60 -4.65 0.68 1.75
C ALA A 60 -4.01 1.65 0.74
N GLY A 61 -2.70 1.50 0.49
CA GLY A 61 -1.96 2.24 -0.54
C GLY A 61 -1.89 3.76 -0.32
N ALA A 62 -2.04 4.23 0.92
CA ALA A 62 -2.05 5.66 1.27
C ALA A 62 -3.12 6.49 0.51
N GLY A 63 -4.21 5.85 0.07
CA GLY A 63 -5.30 6.52 -0.65
C GLY A 63 -6.27 7.29 0.26
N THR A 64 -6.14 7.19 1.59
CA THR A 64 -6.91 7.99 2.54
C THR A 64 -5.99 8.92 3.32
N SER A 65 -6.30 10.22 3.31
CA SER A 65 -5.57 11.22 4.10
C SER A 65 -6.17 11.45 5.48
N ALA A 66 -5.31 11.80 6.44
CA ALA A 66 -5.74 12.25 7.76
C ALA A 66 -6.67 13.47 7.71
N GLU A 67 -6.40 14.43 6.83
CA GLU A 67 -7.28 15.60 6.65
C GLU A 67 -8.67 15.20 6.19
N ALA A 68 -8.77 14.25 5.25
CA ALA A 68 -10.04 13.74 4.75
C ALA A 68 -10.83 13.04 5.87
N LEU A 69 -10.14 12.20 6.65
CA LEU A 69 -10.76 11.46 7.75
C LEU A 69 -11.25 12.39 8.87
N SER A 70 -10.45 13.39 9.24
CA SER A 70 -10.82 14.40 10.25
C SER A 70 -12.00 15.25 9.77
N TYR A 71 -12.02 15.64 8.49
CA TYR A 71 -13.12 16.42 7.94
C TYR A 71 -14.42 15.62 7.86
N LEU A 72 -14.38 14.34 7.48
CA LEU A 72 -15.53 13.44 7.53
C LEU A 72 -16.03 13.25 8.97
N ARG A 73 -15.13 12.99 9.92
CA ARG A 73 -15.47 12.84 11.35
C ARG A 73 -16.27 14.03 11.87
N ALA A 74 -15.87 15.24 11.51
CA ALA A 74 -16.49 16.46 12.01
C ALA A 74 -17.89 16.74 11.44
N HIS A 75 -18.27 16.14 10.32
CA HIS A 75 -19.49 16.52 9.57
C HIS A 75 -20.46 15.36 9.30
N CYS A 76 -20.01 14.11 9.44
CA CYS A 76 -20.79 12.91 9.17
C CYS A 76 -21.37 12.30 10.44
N GLY A 77 -22.46 11.53 10.30
CA GLY A 77 -23.10 10.85 11.43
C GLY A 77 -22.26 9.71 12.01
N SER A 78 -21.55 8.95 11.17
CA SER A 78 -20.56 7.97 11.63
C SER A 78 -19.48 7.71 10.60
N VAL A 79 -18.24 7.56 11.06
CA VAL A 79 -17.07 7.28 10.23
C VAL A 79 -16.32 6.09 10.81
N HIS A 80 -16.18 5.04 10.00
CA HIS A 80 -15.38 3.86 10.34
C HIS A 80 -14.22 3.72 9.37
N LEU A 81 -13.04 3.43 9.90
CA LEU A 81 -11.88 3.06 9.12
C LEU A 81 -11.80 1.53 9.10
N PHE A 82 -11.76 0.94 7.91
CA PHE A 82 -11.66 -0.51 7.74
C PHE A 82 -10.25 -0.91 7.34
N HIS A 83 -9.62 -1.75 8.16
CA HIS A 83 -8.31 -2.29 7.91
C HIS A 83 -8.17 -3.68 8.53
N LYS A 84 -8.16 -4.71 7.67
CA LYS A 84 -7.97 -6.10 8.09
C LYS A 84 -6.50 -6.51 8.01
N HIS A 85 -5.93 -6.35 6.82
CA HIS A 85 -4.56 -6.72 6.53
C HIS A 85 -4.06 -5.89 5.34
N HIS A 86 -2.77 -5.59 5.30
CA HIS A 86 -2.15 -4.72 4.29
C HIS A 86 -2.32 -5.22 2.84
N ARG A 87 -2.63 -6.51 2.64
CA ARG A 87 -2.84 -7.15 1.33
C ARG A 87 -4.29 -7.29 0.88
N GLN A 88 -5.23 -7.12 1.81
CA GLN A 88 -6.65 -7.13 1.48
C GLN A 88 -7.11 -5.69 1.35
N THR A 89 -7.13 -5.20 0.12
CA THR A 89 -7.65 -3.86 -0.16
C THR A 89 -9.14 -3.86 0.06
N PHE A 90 -9.60 -3.10 1.07
CA PHE A 90 -11.00 -2.71 1.16
C PHE A 90 -11.32 -1.85 -0.05
N HIS A 91 -11.89 -2.45 -1.10
CA HIS A 91 -12.05 -1.80 -2.41
C HIS A 91 -13.48 -1.47 -2.88
N PRO A 92 -14.55 -1.47 -2.05
CA PRO A 92 -15.86 -1.06 -2.53
C PRO A 92 -15.88 0.43 -2.91
N LYS A 93 -16.76 0.80 -3.85
CA LYS A 93 -17.20 2.19 -4.07
C LYS A 93 -18.72 2.18 -4.28
N VAL A 94 -19.44 2.40 -3.18
CA VAL A 94 -20.89 2.39 -3.11
C VAL A 94 -21.35 3.67 -2.44
N TYR A 95 -22.35 4.31 -3.04
CA TYR A 95 -23.06 5.45 -2.47
C TYR A 95 -24.56 5.13 -2.56
N CYS A 96 -25.25 5.07 -1.42
CA CYS A 96 -26.68 4.77 -1.35
C CYS A 96 -27.39 5.88 -0.57
N PHE A 97 -28.43 6.45 -1.17
CA PHE A 97 -29.29 7.48 -0.58
C PHE A 97 -30.67 6.87 -0.34
N ASP A 98 -30.96 6.58 0.93
CA ASP A 98 -32.22 5.99 1.35
C ASP A 98 -33.26 7.09 1.59
N GLY A 99 -34.45 6.91 1.02
CA GLY A 99 -35.62 7.73 1.30
C GLY A 99 -36.25 7.43 2.67
N VAL A 100 -37.48 7.89 2.85
CA VAL A 100 -38.28 7.65 4.05
C VAL A 100 -38.87 6.24 4.01
N GLY A 101 -39.02 5.61 5.19
CA GLY A 101 -39.61 4.28 5.35
C GLY A 101 -38.59 3.20 5.75
N ASN A 102 -39.09 2.01 6.06
CA ASN A 102 -38.27 0.81 6.26
C ASN A 102 -39.09 -0.45 5.90
N PRO A 103 -38.92 -1.03 4.69
CA PRO A 103 -38.02 -0.60 3.62
C PRO A 103 -38.42 0.78 3.04
N PRO A 104 -37.49 1.56 2.47
CA PRO A 104 -37.79 2.89 1.95
C PRO A 104 -38.61 2.83 0.65
N ASP A 105 -39.40 3.86 0.40
CA ASP A 105 -40.16 3.98 -0.87
C ASP A 105 -39.23 4.10 -2.06
N THR A 106 -38.09 4.78 -1.87
CA THR A 106 -37.03 4.90 -2.88
C THR A 106 -35.65 4.73 -2.24
N ALA A 107 -34.78 4.00 -2.92
CA ALA A 107 -33.34 3.94 -2.62
C ALA A 107 -32.54 4.23 -3.89
N ARG A 108 -31.60 5.16 -3.81
CA ARG A 108 -30.88 5.70 -4.97
C ARG A 108 -29.41 5.34 -4.84
N VAL A 109 -28.88 4.56 -5.77
CA VAL A 109 -27.58 3.91 -5.63
C VAL A 109 -26.65 4.29 -6.79
N LEU A 110 -25.40 4.57 -6.46
CA LEU A 110 -24.28 4.61 -7.38
C LEU A 110 -23.23 3.58 -6.93
N VAL A 111 -22.93 2.60 -7.79
CA VAL A 111 -21.89 1.58 -7.54
C VAL A 111 -20.93 1.56 -8.72
N GLY A 112 -19.63 1.57 -8.48
CA GLY A 112 -18.67 1.60 -9.57
C GLY A 112 -17.22 1.68 -9.13
N SER A 113 -16.42 2.42 -9.90
CA SER A 113 -14.98 2.61 -9.68
C SER A 113 -14.64 3.91 -8.91
N SER A 114 -15.59 4.85 -8.76
CA SER A 114 -15.36 6.19 -8.21
C SER A 114 -15.15 6.25 -6.69
N ASN A 115 -13.90 6.39 -6.25
CA ASN A 115 -13.55 6.68 -4.85
C ASN A 115 -13.88 8.15 -4.45
N LEU A 116 -13.85 8.44 -3.14
CA LEU A 116 -14.12 9.76 -2.57
C LEU A 116 -12.89 10.69 -2.69
N THR A 117 -12.40 10.89 -3.91
CA THR A 117 -11.20 11.67 -4.21
C THR A 117 -11.49 12.67 -5.32
N GLY A 118 -10.66 13.71 -5.46
CA GLY A 118 -10.81 14.65 -6.58
C GLY A 118 -10.72 13.96 -7.95
N GLY A 119 -9.81 12.97 -8.07
CA GLY A 119 -9.70 12.14 -9.29
C GLY A 119 -10.97 11.32 -9.54
N GLY A 120 -11.39 10.51 -8.56
CA GLY A 120 -12.52 9.59 -8.71
C GLY A 120 -13.88 10.28 -8.89
N LEU A 121 -14.03 11.50 -8.41
CA LEU A 121 -15.27 12.26 -8.55
C LEU A 121 -15.34 13.12 -9.82
N PHE A 122 -14.21 13.58 -10.36
CA PHE A 122 -14.19 14.61 -11.42
C PHE A 122 -13.34 14.26 -12.64
N ALA A 123 -12.13 13.72 -12.45
CA ALA A 123 -11.08 13.80 -13.48
C ALA A 123 -10.70 12.45 -14.10
N ASN A 124 -10.84 11.36 -13.34
CA ASN A 124 -10.47 10.02 -13.82
C ASN A 124 -11.51 9.47 -14.80
N PHE A 125 -11.06 8.55 -15.66
CA PHE A 125 -11.96 7.67 -16.39
C PHE A 125 -12.54 6.64 -15.42
N GLU A 126 -13.82 6.81 -15.09
CA GLU A 126 -14.50 6.00 -14.09
C GLU A 126 -15.79 5.43 -14.70
N ALA A 127 -16.18 4.24 -14.28
CA ALA A 127 -17.44 3.62 -14.67
C ALA A 127 -18.29 3.35 -13.42
N SER A 128 -19.52 3.83 -13.42
CA SER A 128 -20.46 3.60 -12.32
C SER A 128 -21.86 3.30 -12.83
N LEU A 129 -22.52 2.31 -12.24
CA LEU A 129 -23.92 2.03 -12.47
C LEU A 129 -24.76 2.85 -11.49
N ARG A 130 -25.68 3.64 -12.06
CA ARG A 130 -26.71 4.38 -11.33
C ARG A 130 -28.02 3.60 -11.34
N ALA A 131 -28.64 3.43 -10.18
CA ALA A 131 -29.93 2.79 -10.01
C ALA A 131 -30.85 3.60 -9.10
N THR A 132 -32.14 3.61 -9.41
CA THR A 132 -33.20 4.01 -8.49
C THR A 132 -34.02 2.76 -8.26
N LEU A 133 -34.11 2.36 -7.01
CA LEU A 133 -34.82 1.20 -6.51
C LEU A 133 -36.10 1.66 -5.81
N THR A 134 -37.14 0.83 -5.81
CA THR A 134 -38.36 1.04 -5.02
C THR A 134 -38.60 -0.11 -4.03
N PRO A 135 -37.80 -0.21 -2.95
CA PRO A 135 -37.84 -1.35 -2.00
C PRO A 135 -39.20 -1.63 -1.35
N ALA A 136 -40.02 -0.61 -1.09
CA ALA A 136 -41.35 -0.79 -0.51
C ALA A 136 -42.35 -1.45 -1.47
N ALA A 137 -42.12 -1.35 -2.78
CA ALA A 137 -43.07 -1.79 -3.81
C ALA A 137 -42.60 -3.05 -4.58
N VAL A 138 -41.29 -3.29 -4.68
CA VAL A 138 -40.72 -4.35 -5.53
C VAL A 138 -39.75 -5.21 -4.72
N ASP A 139 -40.06 -6.52 -4.59
CA ASP A 139 -39.26 -7.45 -3.78
C ASP A 139 -37.79 -7.58 -4.22
N LYS A 140 -37.52 -7.55 -5.54
CA LYS A 140 -36.13 -7.58 -6.05
C LYS A 140 -35.34 -6.34 -5.66
N ASP A 141 -35.99 -5.18 -5.68
CA ASP A 141 -35.39 -3.92 -5.26
C ASP A 141 -35.17 -3.90 -3.76
N LYS A 142 -36.10 -4.50 -3.00
CA LYS A 142 -35.96 -4.72 -1.56
C LYS A 142 -34.74 -5.57 -1.25
N GLN A 143 -34.56 -6.69 -1.93
CA GLN A 143 -33.40 -7.58 -1.75
C GLN A 143 -32.09 -6.86 -2.08
N ALA A 144 -32.04 -6.13 -3.20
CA ALA A 144 -30.87 -5.35 -3.59
C ALA A 144 -30.52 -4.27 -2.54
N TRP A 145 -31.51 -3.50 -2.08
CA TRP A 145 -31.32 -2.51 -1.02
C TRP A 145 -30.88 -3.15 0.30
N GLN A 146 -31.53 -4.25 0.72
CA GLN A 146 -31.16 -5.00 1.93
C GLN A 146 -29.71 -5.48 1.88
N SER A 147 -29.24 -5.98 0.73
CA SER A 147 -27.84 -6.42 0.58
C SER A 147 -26.82 -5.29 0.83
N ILE A 148 -27.16 -4.04 0.51
CA ILE A 148 -26.30 -2.87 0.76
C ILE A 148 -26.28 -2.53 2.25
N VAL A 149 -27.45 -2.57 2.90
CA VAL A 149 -27.60 -2.34 4.34
C VAL A 149 -26.83 -3.41 5.12
N GLU A 150 -27.05 -4.69 4.80
CA GLU A 150 -26.36 -5.83 5.41
C GLU A 150 -24.84 -5.75 5.20
N ALA A 151 -24.38 -5.35 4.01
CA ALA A 151 -22.96 -5.15 3.76
C ALA A 151 -22.37 -4.06 4.67
N TYR A 152 -23.05 -2.93 4.85
CA TYR A 152 -22.62 -1.89 5.77
C TYR A 152 -22.57 -2.41 7.22
N ASP A 153 -23.63 -3.05 7.68
CA ASP A 153 -23.74 -3.55 9.06
C ASP A 153 -22.67 -4.62 9.35
N HIS A 154 -22.43 -5.54 8.41
CA HIS A 154 -21.37 -6.54 8.50
C HIS A 154 -19.97 -5.91 8.57
N LEU A 155 -19.73 -4.86 7.78
CA LEU A 155 -18.43 -4.17 7.78
C LEU A 155 -18.20 -3.44 9.10
N VAL A 156 -19.20 -2.73 9.62
CA VAL A 156 -19.09 -2.00 10.90
C VAL A 156 -18.97 -2.95 12.09
N ALA A 157 -19.67 -4.09 12.08
CA ALA A 157 -19.56 -5.11 13.12
C ALA A 157 -18.26 -5.92 13.06
N SER A 158 -17.46 -5.75 12.00
CA SER A 158 -16.21 -6.47 11.81
C SER A 158 -15.15 -6.07 12.85
N PRO A 159 -14.32 -7.01 13.35
CA PRO A 159 -13.18 -6.66 14.19
C PRO A 159 -12.11 -5.82 13.47
N PHE A 160 -12.24 -5.67 12.15
CA PHE A 160 -11.34 -4.89 11.31
C PHE A 160 -11.84 -3.47 11.04
N ALA A 161 -13.03 -3.11 11.56
CA ALA A 161 -13.54 -1.76 11.52
C ALA A 161 -13.26 -1.04 12.83
N GLU A 162 -12.72 0.17 12.72
CA GLU A 162 -12.46 1.06 13.83
C GLU A 162 -13.30 2.33 13.70
N ALA A 163 -14.10 2.65 14.71
CA ALA A 163 -14.86 3.90 14.74
C ALA A 163 -13.93 5.10 15.01
N ILE A 164 -13.91 6.07 14.11
CA ILE A 164 -13.06 7.25 14.23
C ILE A 164 -13.81 8.34 14.96
N VAL A 165 -13.65 8.38 16.28
CA VAL A 165 -14.41 9.28 17.17
C VAL A 165 -13.63 10.53 17.59
N SER A 166 -12.31 10.56 17.41
CA SER A 166 -11.45 11.67 17.85
C SER A 166 -10.35 12.01 16.84
N ASP A 167 -9.88 13.26 16.81
CA ASP A 167 -8.72 13.63 15.97
C ASP A 167 -7.42 13.08 16.58
N GLU A 168 -7.41 12.86 17.90
CA GLU A 168 -6.32 12.25 18.63
C GLU A 168 -6.07 10.83 18.11
N ARG A 169 -7.13 10.06 17.81
CA ARG A 169 -6.95 8.74 17.19
C ARG A 169 -6.41 8.84 15.77
N ILE A 170 -6.83 9.83 14.98
CA ILE A 170 -6.27 10.11 13.65
C ILE A 170 -4.77 10.44 13.75
N GLN A 171 -4.37 11.19 14.78
CA GLN A 171 -2.98 11.50 15.05
C GLN A 171 -2.17 10.24 15.41
N VAL A 172 -2.72 9.34 16.24
CA VAL A 172 -2.06 8.04 16.51
C VAL A 172 -1.92 7.22 15.22
N LEU A 173 -2.94 7.17 14.36
CA LEU A 173 -2.87 6.48 13.07
C LEU A 173 -1.84 7.11 12.11
N LEU A 174 -1.61 8.42 12.18
CA LEU A 174 -0.52 9.09 11.47
C LEU A 174 0.86 8.67 12.01
N GLU A 175 1.00 8.61 13.34
CA GLU A 175 2.24 8.22 14.03
C GLU A 175 2.60 6.75 13.80
N GLU A 176 1.59 5.88 13.80
CA GLU A 176 1.68 4.44 13.45
C GLU A 176 1.87 4.22 11.93
N ARG A 177 1.91 5.30 11.13
CA ARG A 177 2.06 5.30 9.66
C ARG A 177 0.97 4.55 8.91
N TYR A 178 -0.17 4.37 9.56
CA TYR A 178 -1.40 3.87 8.97
C TYR A 178 -2.05 4.90 8.03
N LEU A 179 -1.88 6.20 8.32
CA LEU A 179 -2.37 7.31 7.48
C LEU A 179 -1.24 8.20 6.96
N SER A 180 -1.55 9.03 5.97
CA SER A 180 -0.64 10.05 5.43
C SER A 180 -1.33 11.41 5.35
N THR A 181 -0.55 12.49 5.36
CA THR A 181 -1.07 13.85 5.15
C THR A 181 -1.25 14.16 3.66
N GLU A 182 -2.14 15.10 3.34
CA GLU A 182 -2.28 15.61 1.97
C GLU A 182 -0.98 16.18 1.41
N LYS A 183 -0.20 16.85 2.27
CA LYS A 183 1.09 17.42 1.90
C LYS A 183 2.14 16.35 1.59
N SER A 184 2.17 15.23 2.33
CA SER A 184 3.12 14.14 2.04
C SER A 184 2.74 13.40 0.76
N LEU A 185 1.43 13.18 0.53
CA LEU A 185 0.92 12.53 -0.67
C LEU A 185 1.09 13.38 -1.95
N ARG A 186 0.92 14.70 -1.87
CA ARG A 186 1.21 15.63 -2.98
C ARG A 186 2.70 15.68 -3.34
N ARG A 187 3.59 15.56 -2.36
CA ARG A 187 5.05 15.54 -2.60
C ARG A 187 5.48 14.27 -3.31
N ARG A 188 4.93 13.10 -2.93
CA ARG A 188 5.11 11.83 -3.67
C ARG A 188 4.73 12.01 -5.14
N GLY A 189 3.52 12.50 -5.44
CA GLY A 189 3.07 12.70 -6.83
C GLY A 189 3.79 13.80 -7.64
N ARG A 190 4.59 14.68 -7.01
CA ARG A 190 5.39 15.70 -7.73
C ARG A 190 6.81 15.22 -8.07
N GLY A 191 7.39 14.37 -7.22
CA GLY A 191 8.71 13.77 -7.48
C GLY A 191 8.71 12.91 -8.75
N ASP A 192 7.60 12.22 -9.02
CA ASP A 192 7.43 11.38 -10.22
C ASP A 192 7.20 12.20 -11.51
N GLY A 193 6.82 13.48 -11.38
CA GLY A 193 6.52 14.37 -12.51
C GLY A 193 7.68 15.24 -13.01
N GLU A 194 8.65 15.58 -12.15
CA GLU A 194 9.78 16.43 -12.54
C GLU A 194 10.86 15.70 -13.36
N GLY A 195 10.91 14.36 -13.31
CA GLY A 195 11.80 13.55 -14.14
C GLY A 195 11.37 13.45 -15.62
N ALA A 196 10.11 13.73 -15.94
CA ALA A 196 9.54 13.53 -17.29
C ALA A 196 9.64 14.76 -18.22
N ALA A 197 10.09 15.91 -17.72
CA ALA A 197 10.02 17.17 -18.47
C ALA A 197 11.27 17.52 -19.31
N LYS A 198 12.33 16.70 -19.29
CA LYS A 198 13.54 16.93 -20.12
C LYS A 198 13.89 15.73 -20.97
N GLY A 199 13.17 15.58 -22.07
CA GLY A 199 13.63 14.75 -23.20
C GLY A 199 12.53 13.91 -23.83
N SER A 200 11.67 14.52 -24.65
CA SER A 200 11.10 13.88 -25.85
C SER A 200 10.12 14.85 -26.52
N ALA A 201 10.53 15.46 -27.63
CA ALA A 201 9.58 16.03 -28.58
C ALA A 201 8.94 14.86 -29.36
N ARG A 202 7.99 14.15 -28.73
CA ARG A 202 7.10 13.23 -29.43
C ARG A 202 6.08 14.05 -30.21
N ARG A 203 5.98 13.76 -31.52
CA ARG A 203 4.94 14.28 -32.40
C ARG A 203 3.58 13.82 -31.86
N GLY A 204 2.70 14.77 -31.53
CA GLY A 204 1.36 14.53 -30.99
C GLY A 204 1.35 14.15 -29.51
N LYS A 205 1.61 15.12 -28.61
CA LYS A 205 1.14 14.97 -27.23
C LYS A 205 -0.39 14.86 -27.27
N PRO A 206 -1.03 13.91 -26.56
CA PRO A 206 -2.45 14.05 -26.25
C PRO A 206 -2.64 15.44 -25.66
N GLU A 207 -3.65 16.16 -26.15
CA GLU A 207 -4.04 17.43 -25.55
C GLU A 207 -4.17 17.19 -24.05
N ALA A 208 -3.53 18.04 -23.24
CA ALA A 208 -3.62 17.91 -21.79
C ALA A 208 -5.10 17.79 -21.44
N PRO A 209 -5.50 16.83 -20.56
CA PRO A 209 -6.90 16.71 -20.19
C PRO A 209 -7.41 18.10 -19.80
N PRO A 210 -8.64 18.46 -20.20
CA PRO A 210 -9.19 19.77 -19.89
C PRO A 210 -8.93 20.05 -18.40
N PRO A 211 -8.52 21.29 -18.06
CA PRO A 211 -8.18 21.61 -16.68
C PRO A 211 -9.31 21.08 -15.78
N PRO A 212 -9.00 20.38 -14.67
CA PRO A 212 -10.03 19.92 -13.76
C PRO A 212 -10.96 21.11 -13.53
N LEU A 213 -12.28 20.87 -13.68
CA LEU A 213 -13.31 21.88 -13.42
C LEU A 213 -12.88 22.69 -12.22
N ALA A 214 -12.81 24.02 -12.39
CA ALA A 214 -12.18 24.93 -11.44
C ALA A 214 -12.53 24.49 -10.02
N VAL A 215 -11.54 23.97 -9.31
CA VAL A 215 -11.70 23.42 -7.97
C VAL A 215 -12.02 24.63 -7.08
N PRO A 216 -13.28 24.90 -6.62
CA PRO A 216 -13.53 26.01 -5.71
C PRO A 216 -12.60 25.93 -4.50
N LYS A 217 -12.19 27.12 -4.02
CA LYS A 217 -11.30 27.27 -2.88
C LYS A 217 -11.94 26.61 -1.66
N LEU A 218 -11.35 25.50 -1.24
CA LEU A 218 -11.71 24.80 -0.02
C LEU A 218 -11.46 25.72 1.19
N PRO A 219 -12.34 25.72 2.20
CA PRO A 219 -11.98 26.26 3.50
C PRO A 219 -10.75 25.50 4.03
N PRO A 220 -9.79 26.17 4.69
CA PRO A 220 -8.62 25.51 5.23
C PRO A 220 -9.04 24.42 6.22
N PRO A 221 -8.35 23.26 6.25
CA PRO A 221 -8.66 22.21 7.21
C PRO A 221 -8.58 22.76 8.63
N THR A 222 -9.57 22.41 9.45
CA THR A 222 -9.77 22.93 10.81
C THR A 222 -8.61 22.59 11.75
N LYS A 223 -7.80 21.59 11.41
CA LYS A 223 -6.52 21.25 12.05
C LYS A 223 -5.43 21.00 11.02
N VAL A 224 -4.24 21.55 11.27
CA VAL A 224 -3.03 21.27 10.51
C VAL A 224 -2.34 20.07 11.15
N PHE A 225 -2.38 18.91 10.49
CA PHE A 225 -1.60 17.77 10.91
C PHE A 225 -0.13 17.99 10.52
N VAL A 226 0.77 17.91 11.50
CA VAL A 226 2.20 18.08 11.27
C VAL A 226 2.82 16.70 11.10
N ASP A 227 3.32 16.44 9.90
CA ASP A 227 4.14 15.27 9.60
C ASP A 227 5.53 15.46 10.22
N PRO A 228 6.02 14.55 11.10
CA PRO A 228 7.33 14.65 11.75
C PRO A 228 8.51 14.79 10.79
N THR A 229 8.34 14.42 9.51
CA THR A 229 9.41 14.41 8.49
C THR A 229 9.60 15.74 7.74
N ALA A 230 8.86 16.80 8.07
CA ALA A 230 8.81 18.03 7.25
C ALA A 230 10.04 18.97 7.37
N ALA A 231 11.04 18.66 8.19
CA ALA A 231 12.18 19.54 8.47
C ALA A 231 13.52 18.96 7.96
N SER A 232 13.75 18.99 6.65
CA SER A 232 15.13 19.05 6.11
C SER A 232 15.09 19.36 4.61
N LYS A 233 15.65 20.51 4.23
CA LYS A 233 15.92 20.87 2.83
C LYS A 233 17.27 20.27 2.41
N PRO A 234 17.39 19.60 1.26
CA PRO A 234 18.69 19.21 0.74
C PRO A 234 19.37 20.38 0.00
N ILE A 235 20.66 20.55 0.25
CA ILE A 235 21.58 21.44 -0.47
C ILE A 235 22.05 20.70 -1.72
N SER A 236 21.89 21.32 -2.90
CA SER A 236 22.39 20.78 -4.18
C SER A 236 23.83 21.25 -4.43
N PRO A 237 24.75 20.37 -4.88
CA PRO A 237 25.96 20.78 -5.59
C PRO A 237 25.85 20.59 -7.11
N LYS A 238 26.56 21.48 -7.81
CA LYS A 238 26.58 21.76 -9.25
C LYS A 238 27.04 20.63 -10.17
N ALA A 239 26.57 20.74 -11.41
CA ALA A 239 26.90 19.97 -12.60
C ALA A 239 28.39 20.02 -13.01
N ALA A 240 28.85 18.92 -13.63
CA ALA A 240 29.98 18.90 -14.56
C ALA A 240 29.59 18.07 -15.80
N THR A 241 29.72 18.70 -16.96
CA THR A 241 29.50 18.21 -18.31
C THR A 241 30.71 17.42 -18.82
N SER A 242 30.50 16.30 -19.51
CA SER A 242 31.29 15.87 -20.67
C SER A 242 30.53 14.81 -21.47
N ALA A 243 30.54 14.99 -22.79
CA ALA A 243 29.79 14.22 -23.78
C ALA A 243 30.64 13.08 -24.38
N ALA A 244 30.01 11.92 -24.57
CA ALA A 244 30.27 11.02 -25.69
C ALA A 244 29.03 10.13 -25.93
N SER A 245 28.67 9.89 -27.19
CA SER A 245 27.60 8.99 -27.64
C SER A 245 28.06 8.29 -28.93
N PRO A 246 27.44 7.18 -29.38
CA PRO A 246 26.79 6.12 -28.61
C PRO A 246 27.33 4.73 -29.01
N THR A 247 27.40 3.79 -28.06
CA THR A 247 27.40 2.36 -28.40
C THR A 247 26.02 1.84 -28.07
N VAL A 248 25.36 1.27 -29.09
CA VAL A 248 24.04 0.63 -28.99
C VAL A 248 24.15 -0.54 -28.03
N LEU A 249 23.74 -0.30 -26.79
CA LEU A 249 23.35 -1.35 -25.85
C LEU A 249 21.86 -1.11 -25.57
N THR A 250 21.08 -2.13 -25.91
CA THR A 250 19.68 -2.28 -25.56
C THR A 250 19.43 -1.79 -24.14
N ALA A 251 18.65 -0.72 -24.02
CA ALA A 251 18.28 -0.13 -22.75
C ALA A 251 17.57 -1.19 -21.88
N ALA A 252 18.12 -1.40 -20.68
CA ALA A 252 17.39 -2.04 -19.60
C ALA A 252 16.07 -1.29 -19.36
N PRO A 253 14.99 -1.98 -18.97
CA PRO A 253 13.73 -1.33 -18.64
C PRO A 253 13.95 -0.28 -17.55
N ALA A 254 13.18 0.80 -17.63
CA ALA A 254 13.15 1.85 -16.61
C ALA A 254 12.90 1.24 -15.21
N PRO A 255 13.46 1.84 -14.14
CA PRO A 255 13.38 1.27 -12.81
C PRO A 255 11.93 1.05 -12.37
N ALA A 256 11.64 -0.16 -11.92
CA ALA A 256 10.36 -0.57 -11.37
C ALA A 256 10.29 -0.10 -9.92
N PHE A 257 9.57 1.00 -9.69
CA PHE A 257 9.30 1.54 -8.37
C PHE A 257 8.80 0.43 -7.42
N VAL A 258 9.52 0.18 -6.32
CA VAL A 258 9.06 -0.73 -5.27
C VAL A 258 7.86 -0.08 -4.59
N ALA A 259 6.67 -0.62 -4.79
CA ALA A 259 5.44 -0.07 -4.22
C ALA A 259 5.50 0.00 -2.68
N ASP A 260 4.88 1.03 -2.11
CA ASP A 260 4.68 1.13 -0.66
C ASP A 260 3.92 -0.12 -0.19
N GLY A 261 4.55 -0.96 0.63
CA GLY A 261 3.97 -2.21 1.13
C GLY A 261 4.46 -3.49 0.43
N THR A 262 5.42 -3.41 -0.49
CA THR A 262 6.07 -4.61 -1.07
C THR A 262 6.95 -5.31 -0.02
N PHE A 263 6.83 -6.63 0.07
CA PHE A 263 7.66 -7.47 0.94
C PHE A 263 8.12 -8.73 0.21
N PHE A 264 9.20 -9.32 0.71
CA PHE A 264 9.66 -10.66 0.43
C PHE A 264 9.27 -11.58 1.59
N VAL A 265 8.74 -12.76 1.31
CA VAL A 265 8.42 -13.78 2.33
C VAL A 265 9.03 -15.11 1.96
N ARG A 266 9.53 -15.85 2.97
CA ARG A 266 10.08 -17.19 2.78
C ARG A 266 9.90 -18.10 3.98
N THR A 267 9.94 -19.41 3.74
CA THR A 267 10.18 -20.43 4.77
C THR A 267 11.69 -20.70 4.94
N LEU A 268 12.07 -21.41 5.99
CA LEU A 268 13.46 -21.74 6.31
C LEU A 268 13.75 -23.23 6.15
N THR A 269 15.01 -23.57 5.81
CA THR A 269 15.43 -24.98 5.83
C THR A 269 15.69 -25.46 7.26
N ALA A 270 15.70 -26.76 7.50
CA ALA A 270 16.04 -27.32 8.81
C ALA A 270 17.43 -26.87 9.31
N ASN A 271 18.40 -26.73 8.39
CA ASN A 271 19.74 -26.24 8.70
C ASN A 271 19.74 -24.74 9.07
N ASP A 272 18.91 -23.93 8.42
CA ASP A 272 18.76 -22.51 8.77
C ASP A 272 18.16 -22.38 10.18
N VAL A 273 17.10 -23.14 10.48
CA VAL A 273 16.47 -23.17 11.80
C VAL A 273 17.45 -23.60 12.88
N ALA A 274 18.22 -24.67 12.66
CA ALA A 274 19.21 -25.16 13.61
C ALA A 274 20.31 -24.11 13.89
N LYS A 275 20.77 -23.38 12.87
CA LYS A 275 21.76 -22.31 13.02
C LYS A 275 21.20 -21.07 13.72
N ALA A 276 19.95 -20.69 13.40
CA ALA A 276 19.24 -19.61 14.07
C ALA A 276 19.08 -19.91 15.57
N LEU A 277 18.63 -21.12 15.92
CA LEU A 277 18.49 -21.56 17.31
C LEU A 277 19.84 -21.83 18.01
N GLY A 278 20.95 -21.84 17.28
CA GLY A 278 22.27 -22.16 17.83
C GLY A 278 22.50 -23.65 18.11
N ALA A 279 21.60 -24.52 17.67
CA ALA A 279 21.71 -25.98 17.78
C ALA A 279 22.78 -26.58 16.83
N GLN A 280 23.22 -25.82 15.83
CA GLN A 280 24.27 -26.23 14.90
C GLN A 280 25.35 -25.15 14.72
N VAL A 281 26.60 -25.59 14.59
CA VAL A 281 27.74 -24.70 14.32
C VAL A 281 27.58 -24.06 12.94
N GLY A 282 27.71 -22.74 12.90
CA GLY A 282 27.66 -21.94 11.69
C GLY A 282 26.89 -20.63 11.86
N THR A 283 26.87 -19.86 10.78
CA THR A 283 26.17 -18.58 10.70
C THR A 283 24.81 -18.76 10.05
N PHE A 284 23.77 -18.19 10.65
CA PHE A 284 22.45 -18.10 10.03
C PHE A 284 22.51 -17.11 8.86
N GLU A 285 22.67 -17.66 7.65
CA GLU A 285 22.71 -16.91 6.40
C GLU A 285 21.79 -17.57 5.36
N PRO A 286 20.46 -17.46 5.53
CA PRO A 286 19.50 -18.11 4.66
C PRO A 286 19.64 -17.59 3.21
N ASP A 287 19.63 -18.50 2.23
CA ASP A 287 19.70 -18.17 0.79
C ASP A 287 18.37 -17.58 0.31
N LEU A 288 18.34 -16.29 0.00
CA LEU A 288 17.17 -15.62 -0.57
C LEU A 288 16.91 -16.05 -2.01
N GLY A 289 17.97 -16.47 -2.68
CA GLY A 289 17.94 -16.94 -4.04
C GLY A 289 18.13 -15.84 -5.07
N ILE A 290 19.01 -16.12 -6.03
CA ILE A 290 19.25 -15.27 -7.20
C ILE A 290 17.97 -14.93 -7.98
N MET A 291 17.00 -15.83 -8.04
CA MET A 291 15.70 -15.55 -8.66
C MET A 291 14.95 -14.44 -7.94
N ALA A 292 14.99 -14.41 -6.60
CA ALA A 292 14.35 -13.35 -5.85
C ALA A 292 15.00 -11.99 -6.16
N ARG A 293 16.34 -11.93 -6.16
CA ARG A 293 17.08 -10.73 -6.58
C ARG A 293 16.69 -10.29 -7.98
N ASP A 294 16.64 -11.21 -8.93
CA ASP A 294 16.41 -10.90 -10.35
C ASP A 294 14.96 -10.49 -10.63
N GLN A 295 14.00 -11.06 -9.88
CA GLN A 295 12.58 -10.74 -10.01
C GLN A 295 12.26 -9.31 -9.55
N LEU A 296 12.93 -8.84 -8.48
CA LEU A 296 12.71 -7.48 -7.96
C LEU A 296 14.02 -6.87 -7.42
N PRO A 297 14.97 -6.49 -8.29
CA PRO A 297 16.32 -6.06 -7.87
C PRO A 297 16.31 -4.79 -7.02
N GLU A 298 15.41 -3.85 -7.31
CA GLU A 298 15.30 -2.58 -6.60
C GLU A 298 14.87 -2.75 -5.14
N PHE A 299 14.07 -3.78 -4.85
CA PHE A 299 13.69 -4.12 -3.48
C PHE A 299 14.93 -4.34 -2.60
N TRP A 300 15.98 -4.90 -3.16
CA TRP A 300 17.23 -5.16 -2.45
C TRP A 300 18.23 -4.01 -2.53
N GLY A 301 17.98 -2.95 -3.31
CA GLY A 301 19.01 -1.95 -3.65
C GLY A 301 20.09 -2.48 -4.60
N TRP A 302 19.79 -3.53 -5.35
CA TRP A 302 20.68 -4.10 -6.37
C TRP A 302 20.55 -3.31 -7.69
N PRO A 303 21.64 -3.07 -8.44
CA PRO A 303 23.04 -3.41 -8.14
C PRO A 303 23.79 -2.34 -7.33
N ASP A 304 23.21 -1.16 -7.12
CA ASP A 304 23.93 0.02 -6.63
C ASP A 304 24.57 -0.14 -5.25
N LYS A 305 24.04 -1.04 -4.42
CA LYS A 305 24.52 -1.29 -3.05
C LYS A 305 25.49 -2.46 -2.94
N PHE A 306 25.68 -3.25 -3.99
CA PHE A 306 26.44 -4.50 -3.91
C PHE A 306 27.60 -4.51 -4.90
N LYS A 307 28.72 -5.11 -4.46
CA LYS A 307 29.76 -5.57 -5.39
C LYS A 307 29.89 -7.08 -5.28
N THR A 308 30.27 -7.73 -6.38
CA THR A 308 30.43 -9.18 -6.42
C THR A 308 31.50 -9.62 -5.42
N VAL A 309 31.11 -10.50 -4.50
CA VAL A 309 32.02 -11.03 -3.48
C VAL A 309 32.97 -12.06 -4.10
N ILE A 310 34.28 -11.81 -4.01
CA ILE A 310 35.33 -12.76 -4.43
C ILE A 310 36.06 -13.25 -3.18
N HIS A 311 36.17 -14.58 -3.00
CA HIS A 311 36.73 -15.21 -1.80
C HIS A 311 38.18 -14.80 -1.44
N THR A 312 38.91 -14.16 -2.36
CA THR A 312 40.29 -13.71 -2.16
C THR A 312 40.40 -12.29 -1.60
N LYS A 313 39.29 -11.55 -1.47
CA LYS A 313 39.24 -10.18 -0.93
C LYS A 313 38.15 -10.05 0.14
N PRO A 314 38.22 -9.02 1.01
CA PRO A 314 37.12 -8.67 1.90
C PRO A 314 35.81 -8.61 1.11
N ARG A 315 34.78 -9.28 1.62
CA ARG A 315 33.47 -9.31 1.00
C ARG A 315 32.89 -7.90 1.06
N GLU A 316 32.54 -7.32 -0.08
CA GLU A 316 31.75 -6.09 -0.09
C GLU A 316 30.29 -6.47 0.16
N GLU A 317 29.95 -6.57 1.44
CA GLU A 317 28.60 -6.82 1.93
C GLU A 317 27.89 -5.48 2.13
N TRP A 318 26.59 -5.44 1.88
CA TRP A 318 25.80 -4.26 2.17
C TRP A 318 25.15 -4.41 3.56
N ALA A 319 25.56 -3.55 4.48
CA ALA A 319 24.92 -3.40 5.78
C ALA A 319 23.70 -2.49 5.65
N ALA A 320 22.53 -3.05 5.91
CA ALA A 320 21.27 -2.32 5.96
C ALA A 320 20.79 -2.22 7.40
N ARG A 321 20.30 -1.05 7.81
CA ARG A 321 19.68 -0.89 9.14
C ARG A 321 18.31 -1.55 9.11
N ALA A 322 18.00 -2.40 10.06
CA ALA A 322 16.71 -3.08 10.08
C ALA A 322 16.11 -3.13 11.49
N ILE A 323 14.79 -3.28 11.54
CA ILE A 323 14.06 -3.53 12.78
C ILE A 323 13.29 -4.84 12.64
N VAL A 324 13.45 -5.74 13.61
CA VAL A 324 12.82 -7.07 13.60
C VAL A 324 11.73 -7.19 14.65
N PHE A 325 10.57 -7.72 14.25
CA PHE A 325 9.40 -7.94 15.08
C PHE A 325 9.05 -9.42 15.19
N SER A 326 8.52 -9.81 16.34
CA SER A 326 7.89 -11.11 16.58
C SER A 326 6.94 -11.01 17.78
N THR A 327 6.18 -12.06 18.05
CA THR A 327 5.38 -12.19 19.30
C THR A 327 6.22 -12.07 20.57
N THR A 328 7.51 -12.42 20.52
CA THR A 328 8.44 -12.28 21.66
C THR A 328 8.91 -10.83 21.83
N ARG A 329 8.92 -10.04 20.75
CA ARG A 329 9.37 -8.65 20.73
C ARG A 329 8.41 -7.77 19.92
N PRO A 330 7.20 -7.48 20.44
CA PRO A 330 6.19 -6.70 19.72
C PRO A 330 6.60 -5.24 19.49
N ALA A 331 7.46 -4.68 20.35
CA ALA A 331 8.01 -3.33 20.17
C ALA A 331 9.10 -3.24 19.09
N GLY A 332 9.54 -4.38 18.56
CA GLY A 332 10.65 -4.46 17.61
C GLY A 332 12.02 -4.35 18.29
N VAL A 333 13.05 -4.87 17.61
CA VAL A 333 14.45 -4.75 18.03
C VAL A 333 15.29 -4.35 16.83
N GLU A 334 16.15 -3.36 17.01
CA GLU A 334 17.10 -2.94 15.98
C GLU A 334 18.17 -4.01 15.75
N ILE A 335 18.42 -4.28 14.47
CA ILE A 335 19.43 -5.20 13.99
C ILE A 335 20.14 -4.59 12.77
N GLU A 336 21.34 -5.05 12.52
CA GLU A 336 22.01 -4.89 11.23
C GLU A 336 21.63 -6.07 10.34
N LEU A 337 21.13 -5.79 9.15
CA LEU A 337 20.85 -6.81 8.13
C LEU A 337 21.94 -6.74 7.07
N MET A 338 22.85 -7.70 7.11
CA MET A 338 23.90 -7.84 6.10
C MET A 338 23.33 -8.59 4.90
N ILE A 339 23.38 -8.00 3.72
CA ILE A 339 22.93 -8.64 2.48
C ILE A 339 24.13 -8.73 1.54
N TRP A 340 24.28 -9.85 0.83
CA TRP A 340 25.40 -10.04 -0.10
C TRP A 340 25.09 -10.99 -1.25
N PHE A 341 25.88 -10.87 -2.31
CA PHE A 341 25.77 -11.65 -3.53
C PHE A 341 27.13 -12.18 -4.00
N ARG A 342 27.13 -13.36 -4.62
CA ARG A 342 28.25 -13.85 -5.44
C ARG A 342 27.77 -14.52 -6.72
N GLU A 343 28.51 -14.34 -7.81
CA GLU A 343 28.27 -15.06 -9.07
C GLU A 343 28.66 -16.53 -8.98
N ALA A 344 28.09 -17.32 -9.90
CA ALA A 344 28.47 -18.70 -10.06
C ALA A 344 29.90 -18.78 -10.57
N ARG A 345 30.66 -19.76 -10.06
CA ARG A 345 31.96 -20.10 -10.61
C ARG A 345 31.88 -21.45 -11.29
N LEU A 346 32.14 -21.46 -12.59
CA LEU A 346 32.27 -22.67 -13.36
C LEU A 346 33.59 -23.36 -13.02
N LYS A 347 33.58 -24.69 -13.10
CA LYS A 347 34.79 -25.49 -12.95
C LYS A 347 35.70 -25.21 -14.15
N THR A 348 36.92 -24.78 -13.90
CA THR A 348 37.97 -24.64 -14.92
C THR A 348 39.16 -25.52 -14.54
N ASP A 349 40.10 -25.70 -15.47
CA ASP A 349 41.35 -26.42 -15.19
C ASP A 349 42.18 -25.69 -14.11
N ASP A 350 42.06 -24.36 -14.04
CA ASP A 350 42.76 -23.50 -13.06
C ASP A 350 42.01 -23.33 -11.71
N ASP A 351 40.69 -23.56 -11.66
CA ASP A 351 39.90 -23.54 -10.41
C ASP A 351 38.92 -24.73 -10.35
N PRO A 352 39.29 -25.83 -9.66
CA PRO A 352 38.51 -27.06 -9.65
C PRO A 352 37.31 -27.03 -8.69
N ARG A 353 37.05 -25.91 -7.99
CA ARG A 353 36.00 -25.82 -6.95
C ARG A 353 34.83 -24.95 -7.42
N PRO A 354 33.90 -25.51 -8.21
CA PRO A 354 32.72 -24.77 -8.65
C PRO A 354 31.81 -24.42 -7.49
N HIS A 355 31.04 -23.35 -7.65
CA HIS A 355 29.92 -23.03 -6.76
C HIS A 355 28.81 -22.34 -7.53
N ALA A 356 27.58 -22.53 -7.06
CA ALA A 356 26.42 -21.81 -7.56
C ALA A 356 26.47 -20.34 -7.13
N ALA A 357 25.80 -19.48 -7.91
CA ALA A 357 25.55 -18.11 -7.50
C ALA A 357 24.67 -18.07 -6.25
N GLU A 358 24.91 -17.11 -5.37
CA GLU A 358 24.17 -16.98 -4.12
C GLU A 358 23.76 -15.55 -3.87
N PHE A 359 22.60 -15.39 -3.26
CA PHE A 359 22.11 -14.12 -2.76
C PHE A 359 21.54 -14.35 -1.37
N ARG A 360 22.19 -13.80 -0.35
CA ARG A 360 21.93 -14.16 1.05
C ARG A 360 21.74 -12.94 1.92
N LEU A 361 21.10 -13.16 3.06
CA LEU A 361 21.09 -12.20 4.17
C LEU A 361 21.68 -12.82 5.44
N ARG A 362 22.12 -11.98 6.36
CA ARG A 362 22.53 -12.32 7.72
C ARG A 362 22.06 -11.23 8.68
N PRO A 363 21.10 -11.51 9.58
CA PRO A 363 20.76 -10.60 10.66
C PRO A 363 21.84 -10.66 11.76
N GLY A 364 22.21 -9.50 12.28
CA GLY A 364 23.18 -9.33 13.35
C GLY A 364 22.76 -8.22 14.32
N PRO A 365 23.32 -8.18 15.54
CA PRO A 365 24.15 -9.22 16.16
C PRO A 365 23.37 -10.53 16.39
N LYS A 366 24.07 -11.68 16.33
CA LYS A 366 23.44 -13.01 16.44
C LYS A 366 22.59 -13.16 17.71
N ALA A 367 23.11 -12.77 18.86
CA ALA A 367 22.40 -12.88 20.14
C ALA A 367 21.11 -12.03 20.15
N THR A 368 21.15 -10.84 19.56
CA THR A 368 19.99 -9.95 19.41
C THR A 368 18.91 -10.63 18.57
N PHE A 369 19.28 -11.17 17.40
CA PHE A 369 18.34 -11.89 16.53
C PHE A 369 17.77 -13.15 17.21
N GLN A 370 18.58 -13.90 17.95
CA GLN A 370 18.11 -15.06 18.70
C GLN A 370 17.08 -14.68 19.77
N SER A 371 17.24 -13.52 20.41
CA SER A 371 16.31 -13.03 21.43
C SER A 371 14.93 -12.62 20.88
N VAL A 372 14.78 -12.57 19.55
CA VAL A 372 13.50 -12.27 18.89
C VAL A 372 12.79 -13.52 18.38
N LEU A 373 13.41 -14.70 18.43
CA LEU A 373 12.79 -15.92 17.90
C LEU A 373 11.64 -16.38 18.82
N PRO A 374 10.43 -16.60 18.27
CA PRO A 374 9.30 -17.09 19.05
C PRO A 374 9.48 -18.56 19.48
N ALA A 375 8.79 -18.97 20.55
CA ALA A 375 8.90 -20.33 21.10
C ALA A 375 8.53 -21.44 20.10
N GLY A 376 7.67 -21.13 19.11
CA GLY A 376 7.29 -22.05 18.02
C GLY A 376 8.11 -21.92 16.75
N PHE A 377 9.27 -21.26 16.79
CA PHE A 377 10.11 -21.02 15.62
C PHE A 377 10.63 -22.34 15.02
N GLY A 378 10.36 -22.56 13.73
CA GLY A 378 10.68 -23.80 13.04
C GLY A 378 10.66 -23.67 11.52
N VAL A 379 10.70 -24.80 10.82
CA VAL A 379 10.77 -24.84 9.33
C VAL A 379 9.52 -24.30 8.65
N THR A 380 8.39 -24.28 9.36
CA THR A 380 7.14 -23.69 8.88
C THR A 380 7.07 -22.19 9.17
N SER A 381 7.93 -21.64 10.03
CA SER A 381 7.94 -20.20 10.31
C SER A 381 8.26 -19.40 9.06
N LEU A 382 7.65 -18.22 8.98
CA LEU A 382 7.87 -17.28 7.88
C LEU A 382 8.81 -16.17 8.32
N VAL A 383 9.78 -15.87 7.46
CA VAL A 383 10.60 -14.66 7.54
C VAL A 383 10.09 -13.72 6.46
N ILE A 384 9.55 -12.60 6.91
CA ILE A 384 9.04 -11.51 6.07
C ILE A 384 10.05 -10.38 6.13
N ILE A 385 10.37 -9.81 4.97
CA ILE A 385 11.26 -8.67 4.82
C ILE A 385 10.48 -7.62 4.04
N GLU A 386 10.27 -6.44 4.61
CA GLU A 386 9.61 -5.33 3.95
C GLU A 386 10.67 -4.26 3.65
N ARG A 387 10.69 -3.75 2.43
CA ARG A 387 11.57 -2.63 2.06
C ARG A 387 10.95 -1.35 2.60
N LEU A 388 11.71 -0.61 3.39
CA LEU A 388 11.29 0.67 3.92
C LEU A 388 11.85 1.80 3.04
N GLY A 389 11.03 2.82 2.78
CA GLY A 389 11.41 3.94 1.92
C GLY A 389 12.54 4.78 2.51
N ASN A 390 13.21 5.59 1.66
CA ASN A 390 14.40 6.38 2.02
C ASN A 390 14.18 7.43 3.15
N SER A 391 12.94 7.64 3.59
CA SER A 391 12.56 8.55 4.69
C SER A 391 12.41 7.86 6.05
N GLU A 392 12.68 6.56 6.13
CA GLU A 392 12.60 5.76 7.35
C GLU A 392 13.96 5.69 8.07
N ALA A 393 13.92 5.45 9.39
CA ALA A 393 15.15 5.24 10.18
C ALA A 393 15.87 3.93 9.81
N TYR A 394 15.15 3.01 9.16
CA TYR A 394 15.60 1.67 8.82
C TYR A 394 15.41 1.42 7.31
N ASP A 395 16.31 0.67 6.71
CA ASP A 395 16.25 0.20 5.32
C ASP A 395 15.23 -0.95 5.14
N PHE A 396 15.05 -1.77 6.18
CA PHE A 396 14.13 -2.91 6.15
C PHE A 396 13.37 -3.10 7.47
N ARG A 397 12.16 -3.64 7.36
CA ARG A 397 11.43 -4.25 8.47
C ARG A 397 11.46 -5.77 8.32
N LEU A 398 11.78 -6.49 9.38
CA LEU A 398 11.70 -7.94 9.41
C LEU A 398 10.56 -8.37 10.34
N ARG A 399 9.80 -9.39 9.94
CA ARG A 399 8.82 -10.06 10.83
C ARG A 399 9.10 -11.56 10.83
N ILE A 400 9.07 -12.15 12.02
CA ILE A 400 9.17 -13.59 12.23
C ILE A 400 7.85 -14.07 12.81
N ILE A 401 7.13 -14.88 12.05
CA ILE A 401 5.81 -15.38 12.44
C ILE A 401 5.75 -16.91 12.35
N THR A 402 4.98 -17.50 13.26
CA THR A 402 4.75 -18.94 13.38
C THR A 402 3.32 -19.31 12.93
N GLN A 403 3.08 -20.58 12.63
CA GLN A 403 1.81 -21.07 12.07
C GLN A 403 0.56 -20.78 12.92
N GLY A 404 0.73 -20.54 14.22
CA GLY A 404 -0.39 -20.22 15.11
C GLY A 404 -0.77 -18.73 15.14
N GLU A 405 -0.05 -17.86 14.42
CA GLU A 405 -0.26 -16.42 14.48
C GLU A 405 -1.30 -15.94 13.45
N PRO A 406 -2.17 -14.95 13.78
CA PRO A 406 -3.31 -14.57 12.93
C PRO A 406 -2.95 -14.13 11.50
N GLU A 407 -1.76 -13.59 11.28
CA GLU A 407 -1.31 -13.10 9.97
C GLU A 407 -0.62 -14.20 9.13
N TYR A 408 -0.35 -15.37 9.71
CA TYR A 408 0.46 -16.42 9.09
C TYR A 408 -0.13 -16.90 7.76
N ASP A 409 -1.42 -17.23 7.72
CA ASP A 409 -2.08 -17.75 6.52
C ASP A 409 -2.06 -16.75 5.36
N ASP A 410 -2.12 -15.46 5.67
CA ASP A 410 -1.99 -14.42 4.67
C ASP A 410 -0.55 -14.45 4.12
N TYR A 411 0.48 -14.32 4.97
CA TYR A 411 1.88 -14.36 4.52
C TYR A 411 2.25 -15.64 3.75
N GLN A 412 1.69 -16.78 4.15
CA GLN A 412 1.91 -18.05 3.49
C GLN A 412 1.40 -18.07 2.04
N SER A 413 0.33 -17.34 1.70
CA SER A 413 -0.27 -17.39 0.36
C SER A 413 0.65 -16.85 -0.74
N TYR A 414 1.69 -16.09 -0.37
CA TYR A 414 2.66 -15.48 -1.30
C TYR A 414 3.91 -16.34 -1.53
N LEU A 415 3.97 -17.54 -0.94
CA LEU A 415 5.06 -18.50 -1.17
C LEU A 415 4.92 -19.19 -2.54
N THR A 416 5.00 -18.43 -3.63
CA THR A 416 4.72 -18.91 -4.99
C THR A 416 5.87 -19.71 -5.61
N THR A 417 7.12 -19.42 -5.22
CA THR A 417 8.31 -20.09 -5.76
C THR A 417 8.77 -21.22 -4.85
N THR A 418 9.00 -22.40 -5.42
CA THR A 418 9.46 -23.59 -4.69
C THR A 418 10.93 -23.87 -4.95
N ARG A 419 11.69 -24.14 -3.89
CA ARG A 419 13.09 -24.56 -3.94
C ARG A 419 13.31 -25.78 -3.05
N PRO A 420 14.41 -26.54 -3.22
CA PRO A 420 14.75 -27.63 -2.32
C PRO A 420 14.80 -27.13 -0.86
N GLY A 421 13.91 -27.67 -0.03
CA GLY A 421 13.86 -27.40 1.41
C GLY A 421 13.23 -26.06 1.85
N HIS A 422 12.78 -25.19 0.93
CA HIS A 422 12.07 -23.95 1.28
C HIS A 422 11.24 -23.36 0.13
N ARG A 423 10.36 -22.42 0.45
CA ARG A 423 9.57 -21.63 -0.52
C ARG A 423 9.76 -20.15 -0.28
N PHE A 424 9.55 -19.33 -1.31
CA PHE A 424 9.56 -17.88 -1.19
C PHE A 424 8.61 -17.22 -2.20
N GLY A 425 8.35 -15.93 -2.01
CA GLY A 425 7.77 -15.05 -3.02
C GLY A 425 7.68 -13.60 -2.53
N TYR A 426 7.09 -12.75 -3.34
CA TYR A 426 6.86 -11.35 -3.03
C TYR A 426 5.37 -11.07 -2.93
N GLY A 427 4.98 -9.96 -2.32
CA GLY A 427 3.68 -9.37 -2.62
C GLY A 427 3.65 -7.88 -2.35
N PRO A 428 2.61 -7.16 -2.83
CA PRO A 428 1.69 -7.61 -3.89
C PRO A 428 2.39 -7.72 -5.25
N ASP A 429 1.97 -8.70 -6.06
CA ASP A 429 2.55 -9.10 -7.35
C ASP A 429 2.52 -7.97 -8.39
N ASP A 430 3.70 -7.45 -8.78
CA ASP A 430 3.82 -6.59 -9.97
C ASP A 430 3.87 -7.40 -11.29
N THR A 431 3.53 -8.70 -11.26
CA THR A 431 3.79 -9.64 -12.38
C THR A 431 2.56 -10.22 -13.09
N GLU A 432 1.35 -9.72 -12.85
CA GLU A 432 0.23 -9.93 -13.78
C GLU A 432 -0.23 -8.60 -14.39
N GLY A 433 0.44 -8.22 -15.47
CA GLY A 433 0.07 -7.16 -16.42
C GLY A 433 0.31 -7.61 -17.84
#